data_AF-A0A645GYT8-F1
#
_entry.id   AF-A0A645GYT8-F1
#
_cell.length_a   1.000
_cell.length_b   1.000
_cell.length_c   1.000
_cell.angle_alpha   90.00
_cell.angle_beta   90.00
_cell.angle_gamma   90.00
#
_symmetry.space_group_name_H-M   'P 1'
#
loop_
_entity.id
_entity.type
_entity.pdbx_description
1 polymer ?
#
loop_
_entity_poly.entity_id
_entity_poly.type
_entity_poly.pdbx_seq_one_letter_code
_entity_poly.pdbx_strand_id
1 'polypeptide(L)'
;MSGSAGPPIIVNSRLSILGSCPLSVVACGSPPLSYQWYEDGKPVAGGTNQWLAKVPVEGKVLLAVVTSPSGIAKSETATVRYLGLDVFNYAAKGYVRTIAVQPDGKLIISGVAQSSGGDTYYLIRLNSNGTSDSSFNSHIPSFNGVVLALAVQLDGKVLIGGNFSHVAGVKRFGLARLNADGTLDDSFNPKLFSTSSGGSVSALVVQTDGAILVGGYIGF
;
A
#
# COMPACT_ATOMS: atom_id res chain seq x y z
N MET A 1 -16.49 36.55 41.24
CA MET A 1 -15.16 35.94 41.10
C MET A 1 -14.85 35.90 39.60
N SER A 2 -14.13 36.90 39.08
CA SER A 2 -13.73 36.94 37.67
C SER A 2 -12.52 36.02 37.49
N GLY A 3 -12.75 34.80 37.00
CA GLY A 3 -11.65 33.91 36.61
C GLY A 3 -10.80 34.62 35.56
N SER A 4 -9.50 34.77 35.82
CA SER A 4 -8.58 35.43 34.90
C SER A 4 -8.56 34.67 33.57
N ALA A 5 -8.98 35.36 32.50
CA ALA A 5 -8.91 34.89 31.13
C ALA A 5 -7.44 34.55 30.76
N GLY A 6 -7.14 33.26 30.63
CA GLY A 6 -5.82 32.78 30.21
C GLY A 6 -5.66 32.81 28.69
N PRO A 7 -4.41 32.91 28.17
CA PRO A 7 -4.13 32.74 26.75
C PRO A 7 -4.59 31.34 26.28
N PRO A 8 -4.78 31.14 24.97
CA PRO A 8 -5.23 29.85 24.48
C PRO A 8 -4.18 28.77 24.79
N ILE A 9 -4.62 27.53 24.96
CA ILE A 9 -3.76 26.36 25.14
C ILE A 9 -4.20 25.32 24.12
N ILE A 10 -3.26 24.80 23.34
CA ILE A 10 -3.51 23.68 22.43
C ILE A 10 -3.39 22.39 23.24
N VAL A 11 -4.48 21.66 23.34
CA VAL A 11 -4.62 20.47 24.19
C VAL A 11 -4.48 19.16 23.43
N ASN A 12 -4.53 19.19 22.10
CA ASN A 12 -4.25 18.03 21.25
C ASN A 12 -3.85 18.46 19.83
N SER A 13 -2.86 17.76 19.26
CA SER A 13 -2.53 17.75 17.83
C SER A 13 -2.57 16.29 17.34
N ARG A 14 -3.38 16.00 16.32
CA ARG A 14 -3.48 14.65 15.73
C ARG A 14 -2.97 14.65 14.30
N LEU A 15 -2.02 13.76 14.03
CA LEU A 15 -1.56 13.41 12.68
C LEU A 15 -2.11 12.03 12.31
N SER A 16 -2.82 11.93 11.20
CA SER A 16 -3.30 10.65 10.66
C SER A 16 -3.23 10.68 9.14
N ILE A 17 -2.63 9.64 8.54
CA ILE A 17 -2.36 9.58 7.09
C ILE A 17 -2.79 8.25 6.47
N LEU A 18 -3.77 7.59 7.09
CA LEU A 18 -4.56 6.53 6.46
C LEU A 18 -6.03 6.88 6.64
N GLY A 19 -6.71 7.20 5.53
CA GLY A 19 -8.09 7.71 5.55
C GLY A 19 -8.14 9.22 5.75
N SER A 20 -9.16 9.85 5.19
CA SER A 20 -9.43 11.29 4.99
C SER A 20 -9.53 12.16 6.26
N CYS A 21 -8.80 11.85 7.32
CA CYS A 21 -8.80 12.60 8.56
C CYS A 21 -7.89 13.85 8.43
N PRO A 22 -8.45 15.07 8.51
CA PRO A 22 -7.65 16.28 8.39
C PRO A 22 -6.78 16.49 9.63
N LEU A 23 -5.60 17.09 9.44
CA LEU A 23 -4.79 17.61 10.53
C LEU A 23 -5.62 18.61 11.34
N SER A 24 -5.71 18.43 12.66
CA SER A 24 -6.54 19.25 13.53
C SER A 24 -5.81 19.65 14.81
N VAL A 25 -6.19 20.81 15.33
CA VAL A 25 -5.82 21.29 16.66
C VAL A 25 -7.08 21.52 17.48
N VAL A 26 -7.01 21.16 18.76
CA VAL A 26 -8.03 21.52 19.74
C VAL A 26 -7.41 22.55 20.67
N ALA A 27 -8.04 23.71 20.81
CA ALA A 27 -7.60 24.77 21.70
C ALA A 27 -8.72 25.21 22.65
N CYS A 28 -8.36 25.52 23.89
CA CYS A 28 -9.23 26.15 24.87
C CYS A 28 -8.69 27.55 25.22
N GLY A 29 -9.56 28.50 25.52
CA GLY A 29 -9.19 29.88 25.86
C GLY A 29 -10.39 30.81 25.78
N SER A 30 -10.19 32.10 26.06
CA SER A 30 -11.26 33.10 26.01
C SER A 30 -11.68 33.39 24.57
N PRO A 31 -12.94 33.12 24.16
CA PRO A 31 -13.39 33.39 22.81
C PRO A 31 -13.42 34.90 22.48
N PRO A 32 -13.41 35.29 21.18
CA PRO A 32 -13.37 34.42 20.01
C PRO A 32 -11.97 33.84 19.79
N LEU A 33 -11.93 32.55 19.40
CA LEU A 33 -10.70 31.91 18.94
C LEU A 33 -10.62 32.00 17.43
N SER A 34 -9.47 32.44 16.91
CA SER A 34 -9.14 32.39 15.48
C SER A 34 -7.93 31.50 15.25
N TYR A 35 -7.87 30.90 14.06
CA TYR A 35 -6.84 29.93 13.68
C TYR A 35 -6.09 30.45 12.45
N GLN A 36 -4.79 30.16 12.39
CA GLN A 36 -3.99 30.33 11.19
C GLN A 36 -2.95 29.20 11.12
N TRP A 37 -3.01 28.40 10.06
CA TRP A 37 -2.01 27.38 9.76
C TRP A 37 -0.84 27.98 8.99
N TYR A 38 0.37 27.48 9.26
CA TYR A 38 1.60 27.83 8.58
C TYR A 38 2.29 26.59 8.02
N GLU A 39 2.86 26.72 6.83
CA GLU A 39 3.71 25.74 6.16
C GLU A 39 5.09 26.37 5.91
N ASP A 40 6.15 25.77 6.44
CA ASP A 40 7.53 26.30 6.42
C ASP A 40 7.61 27.78 6.83
N GLY A 41 6.81 28.16 7.85
CA GLY A 41 6.73 29.53 8.36
C GLY A 41 5.92 30.51 7.52
N LYS A 42 5.28 30.07 6.42
CA LYS A 42 4.38 30.90 5.58
C LYS A 42 2.91 30.59 5.87
N PRO A 43 2.02 31.58 5.93
CA PRO A 43 0.61 31.33 6.19
C PRO A 43 -0.04 30.57 5.05
N VAL A 44 -0.80 29.52 5.38
CA VAL A 44 -1.57 28.74 4.41
C VAL A 44 -2.88 29.47 4.11
N ALA A 45 -3.12 29.79 2.83
CA ALA A 45 -4.36 30.42 2.39
C ALA A 45 -5.57 29.52 2.70
N GLY A 46 -6.60 30.08 3.35
CA GLY A 46 -7.79 29.34 3.80
C GLY A 46 -7.56 28.41 5.00
N GLY A 47 -6.35 28.38 5.56
CA GLY A 47 -6.01 27.64 6.78
C GLY A 47 -6.50 28.35 8.04
N THR A 48 -7.77 28.75 8.08
CA THR A 48 -8.35 29.58 9.16
C THR A 48 -9.33 28.83 10.07
N ASN A 49 -9.38 27.51 9.95
CA ASN A 49 -10.21 26.63 10.78
C ASN A 49 -9.35 25.82 11.77
N GLN A 50 -10.01 25.21 12.75
CA GLN A 50 -9.39 24.27 13.71
C GLN A 50 -8.83 23.00 13.03
N TRP A 51 -9.19 22.76 11.76
CA TRP A 51 -8.61 21.74 10.89
C TRP A 51 -8.04 22.36 9.62
N LEU A 52 -7.09 21.67 9.00
CA LEU A 52 -6.54 22.04 7.71
C LEU A 52 -7.20 21.20 6.60
N ALA A 53 -8.02 21.86 5.76
CA ALA A 53 -8.83 21.18 4.75
C ALA A 53 -8.01 20.59 3.58
N LYS A 54 -6.86 21.18 3.28
CA LYS A 54 -5.94 20.68 2.24
C LYS A 54 -4.73 20.04 2.91
N VAL A 55 -4.46 18.78 2.59
CA VAL A 55 -3.29 18.06 3.10
C VAL A 55 -2.01 18.73 2.59
N PRO A 56 -1.06 19.11 3.46
CA PRO A 56 0.18 19.78 3.03
C PRO A 56 1.15 18.87 2.29
N VAL A 57 2.09 19.48 1.56
CA VAL A 57 3.09 18.75 0.78
C VAL A 57 4.05 17.99 1.71
N GLU A 58 4.66 16.91 1.23
CA GLU A 58 5.61 16.12 2.00
C GLU A 58 6.83 16.94 2.44
N GLY A 59 7.39 16.59 3.60
CA GLY A 59 8.62 17.20 4.12
C GLY A 59 8.41 18.60 4.68
N LYS A 60 7.20 19.15 4.57
CA LYS A 60 6.84 20.46 5.08
C LYS A 60 6.67 20.47 6.59
N VAL A 61 7.14 21.55 7.21
CA VAL A 61 6.96 21.80 8.64
C VAL A 61 5.69 22.62 8.84
N LEU A 62 4.78 22.09 9.64
CA LEU A 62 3.48 22.68 9.94
C LEU A 62 3.43 23.24 11.34
N LEU A 63 2.74 24.37 11.47
CA LEU A 63 2.47 25.04 12.74
C LEU A 63 1.04 25.60 12.71
N ALA A 64 0.27 25.35 13.77
CA ALA A 64 -1.00 26.03 13.99
C ALA A 64 -0.81 27.17 15.00
N VAL A 65 -1.36 28.33 14.69
CA VAL A 65 -1.41 29.48 15.59
C VAL A 65 -2.87 29.74 15.96
N VAL A 66 -3.16 29.78 17.25
CA VAL A 66 -4.49 30.09 17.79
C VAL A 66 -4.42 31.42 18.50
N THR A 67 -5.29 32.35 18.13
CA THR A 67 -5.32 33.71 18.69
C THR A 67 -6.64 33.95 19.42
N SER A 68 -6.55 34.64 20.55
CA SER A 68 -7.66 35.16 21.34
C SER A 68 -7.36 36.61 21.76
N PRO A 69 -8.35 37.38 22.26
CA PRO A 69 -8.08 38.68 22.87
C PRO A 69 -7.06 38.63 24.03
N SER A 70 -6.98 37.50 24.73
CA SER A 70 -6.07 37.26 25.86
C SER A 70 -4.66 36.80 25.46
N GLY A 71 -4.40 36.58 24.16
CA GLY A 71 -3.06 36.21 23.68
C GLY A 71 -3.06 35.13 22.59
N ILE A 72 -1.86 34.60 22.33
CA ILE A 72 -1.55 33.71 21.21
C ILE A 72 -0.98 32.39 21.75
N ALA A 73 -1.41 31.27 21.16
CA ALA A 73 -0.85 29.94 21.36
C ALA A 73 -0.29 29.41 20.04
N LYS A 74 0.80 28.65 20.12
CA LYS A 74 1.41 27.96 19.00
C LYS A 74 1.42 26.46 19.27
N SER A 75 1.17 25.65 18.25
CA SER A 75 1.34 24.20 18.37
C SER A 75 2.82 23.85 18.42
N GLU A 76 3.14 22.62 18.79
CA GLU A 76 4.41 22.03 18.36
C GLU A 76 4.44 21.93 16.82
N THR A 77 5.64 21.95 16.25
CA THR A 77 5.80 21.75 14.81
C THR A 77 5.63 20.29 14.45
N ALA A 78 4.97 20.01 13.34
CA ALA A 78 4.80 18.66 12.80
C ALA A 78 5.34 18.58 11.37
N THR A 79 5.95 17.47 10.98
CA THR A 79 6.37 17.24 9.59
C THR A 79 5.40 16.30 8.90
N VAL A 80 4.95 16.66 7.69
CA VAL A 80 4.21 15.72 6.84
C VAL A 80 5.19 14.68 6.30
N ARG A 81 4.92 13.41 6.57
CA ARG A 81 5.59 12.29 5.92
C ARG A 81 4.53 11.49 5.19
N TYR A 82 4.60 11.39 3.88
CA TYR A 82 3.80 10.37 3.21
C TYR A 82 4.51 9.05 3.51
N LEU A 83 3.81 8.11 4.11
CA LEU A 83 4.29 6.74 4.10
C LEU A 83 4.22 6.34 2.62
N GLY A 84 5.37 6.39 1.93
CA GLY A 84 5.48 6.35 0.47
C GLY A 84 4.38 5.51 -0.16
N LEU A 85 3.40 6.17 -0.76
CA LEU A 85 2.51 5.54 -1.71
C LEU A 85 3.05 6.00 -3.04
N ASP A 86 4.16 5.40 -3.44
CA ASP A 86 4.62 5.53 -4.82
C ASP A 86 3.55 4.80 -5.64
N VAL A 87 2.63 5.58 -6.21
CA VAL A 87 1.63 5.06 -7.15
C VAL A 87 2.46 4.51 -8.29
N PHE A 88 2.60 3.17 -8.33
CA PHE A 88 3.33 2.46 -9.37
C PHE A 88 2.69 2.76 -10.72
N ASN A 89 3.12 3.85 -11.35
CA ASN A 89 2.61 4.31 -12.62
C ASN A 89 3.45 3.62 -13.69
N TYR A 90 3.15 2.35 -13.93
CA TYR A 90 3.76 1.64 -15.03
C TYR A 90 3.31 2.36 -16.31
N ALA A 91 4.23 3.08 -16.96
CA ALA A 91 3.92 3.95 -18.10
C ALA A 91 3.38 3.21 -19.34
N ALA A 92 3.28 1.87 -19.29
CA ALA A 92 2.59 1.08 -20.31
C ALA A 92 1.10 0.97 -19.99
N LYS A 93 0.26 0.99 -21.04
CA LYS A 93 -1.14 0.59 -20.93
C LYS A 93 -1.18 -0.79 -20.30
N GLY A 94 -1.85 -0.97 -19.17
CA GLY A 94 -1.79 -2.21 -18.42
C GLY A 94 -2.75 -2.18 -17.24
N TYR A 95 -2.95 -3.34 -16.63
CA TYR A 95 -3.82 -3.47 -15.48
C TYR A 95 -3.22 -4.45 -14.47
N VAL A 96 -3.44 -4.14 -13.19
CA VAL A 96 -3.19 -5.05 -12.07
C VAL A 96 -4.28 -6.11 -12.09
N ARG A 97 -3.89 -7.38 -11.92
CA ARG A 97 -4.82 -8.52 -11.89
C ARG A 97 -5.12 -8.98 -10.47
N THR A 98 -4.11 -9.01 -9.61
CA THR A 98 -4.30 -9.35 -8.21
C THR A 98 -3.20 -8.75 -7.33
N ILE A 99 -3.51 -8.63 -6.04
CA ILE A 99 -2.64 -8.11 -5.00
C ILE A 99 -2.76 -8.98 -3.75
N ALA A 100 -1.65 -9.19 -3.06
CA ALA A 100 -1.63 -9.82 -1.75
C ALA A 100 -0.70 -9.04 -0.79
N VAL A 101 -1.10 -8.97 0.48
CA VAL A 101 -0.31 -8.34 1.54
C VAL A 101 0.49 -9.42 2.26
N GLN A 102 1.78 -9.20 2.48
CA GLN A 102 2.62 -10.04 3.31
C GLN A 102 2.59 -9.57 4.78
N PRO A 103 2.85 -10.46 5.76
CA PRO A 103 2.84 -10.11 7.18
C PRO A 103 3.78 -8.96 7.58
N ASP A 104 4.86 -8.74 6.81
CA ASP A 104 5.82 -7.64 7.00
C ASP A 104 5.36 -6.30 6.41
N GLY A 105 4.14 -6.25 5.87
CA GLY A 105 3.56 -5.06 5.24
C GLY A 105 3.97 -4.86 3.78
N LYS A 106 4.78 -5.76 3.19
CA LYS A 106 5.07 -5.73 1.75
C LYS A 106 3.86 -6.15 0.93
N LEU A 107 3.81 -5.73 -0.32
CA LEU A 107 2.71 -6.03 -1.24
C LEU A 107 3.24 -6.82 -2.41
N ILE A 108 2.57 -7.91 -2.78
CA ILE A 108 2.85 -8.64 -4.02
C ILE A 108 1.76 -8.30 -5.01
N ILE A 109 2.15 -7.88 -6.21
CA ILE A 109 1.25 -7.42 -7.26
C ILE A 109 1.55 -8.19 -8.53
N SER A 110 0.51 -8.71 -9.17
CA SER A 110 0.60 -9.26 -10.53
C SER A 110 -0.22 -8.44 -11.51
N GLY A 111 0.16 -8.49 -12.78
CA GLY A 111 -0.61 -7.83 -13.81
C GLY A 111 -0.08 -8.06 -15.22
N VAL A 112 -0.64 -7.29 -16.14
CA VAL A 112 -0.28 -7.29 -17.55
C VAL A 112 0.13 -5.89 -17.95
N ALA A 113 1.32 -5.79 -18.54
CA ALA A 113 1.78 -4.61 -19.25
C ALA A 113 1.56 -4.86 -20.75
N GLN A 114 0.66 -4.10 -21.36
CA GLN A 114 0.35 -4.23 -22.78
C GLN A 114 1.33 -3.39 -23.60
N SER A 115 1.87 -4.00 -24.66
CA SER A 115 2.74 -3.32 -25.60
C SER A 115 2.39 -3.71 -27.04
N SER A 116 2.82 -2.90 -28.02
CA SER A 116 2.66 -3.24 -29.44
C SER A 116 3.43 -4.51 -29.84
N GLY A 117 4.45 -4.90 -29.07
CA GLY A 117 5.22 -6.14 -29.26
C GLY A 117 4.66 -7.36 -28.55
N GLY A 118 3.52 -7.24 -27.86
CA GLY A 118 2.91 -8.30 -27.06
C GLY A 118 2.71 -7.91 -25.59
N ASP A 119 1.91 -8.72 -24.89
CA ASP A 119 1.65 -8.54 -23.46
C ASP A 119 2.82 -9.11 -22.63
N THR A 120 3.28 -8.31 -21.67
CA THR A 120 4.27 -8.73 -20.66
C THR A 120 3.56 -8.97 -19.34
N TYR A 121 3.62 -10.21 -18.85
CA TYR A 121 3.11 -10.59 -17.54
C TYR A 121 4.16 -10.31 -16.47
N TYR A 122 3.75 -9.65 -15.38
CA TYR A 122 4.64 -9.33 -14.28
C TYR A 122 4.10 -9.82 -12.94
N LEU A 123 5.05 -10.10 -12.04
CA LEU A 123 4.84 -10.28 -10.63
C LEU A 123 5.94 -9.49 -9.93
N ILE A 124 5.56 -8.49 -9.15
CA ILE A 124 6.49 -7.60 -8.45
C ILE A 124 6.15 -7.60 -6.96
N ARG A 125 7.13 -7.24 -6.14
CA ARG A 125 6.91 -6.92 -4.73
C ARG A 125 7.21 -5.45 -4.47
N LEU A 126 6.36 -4.82 -3.67
CA LEU A 126 6.58 -3.49 -3.11
C LEU A 126 6.94 -3.63 -1.64
N ASN A 127 7.86 -2.78 -1.18
CA ASN A 127 8.12 -2.55 0.22
C ASN A 127 6.89 -1.93 0.90
N SER A 128 6.84 -1.97 2.24
CA SER A 128 5.75 -1.36 3.02
C SER A 128 5.62 0.15 2.86
N ASN A 129 6.66 0.80 2.31
CA ASN A 129 6.68 2.21 1.91
C ASN A 129 6.41 2.40 0.40
N GLY A 130 5.78 1.43 -0.27
CA GLY A 130 5.35 1.51 -1.67
C GLY A 130 6.47 1.42 -2.71
N THR A 131 7.74 1.51 -2.33
CA THR A 131 8.87 1.40 -3.26
C THR A 131 9.03 -0.02 -3.80
N SER A 132 9.58 -0.18 -5.00
CA SER A 132 9.87 -1.51 -5.56
C SER A 132 10.88 -2.28 -4.70
N ASP A 133 10.60 -3.55 -4.43
CA ASP A 133 11.55 -4.46 -3.80
C ASP A 133 12.33 -5.24 -4.88
N SER A 134 13.50 -4.72 -5.24
CA SER A 134 14.38 -5.32 -6.26
C SER A 134 15.00 -6.65 -5.85
N SER A 135 14.92 -7.03 -4.57
CA SER A 135 15.39 -8.34 -4.11
C SER A 135 14.42 -9.46 -4.48
N PHE A 136 13.16 -9.12 -4.74
CA PHE A 136 12.14 -10.07 -5.13
C PHE A 136 12.17 -10.33 -6.63
N ASN A 137 12.16 -11.60 -7.02
CA ASN A 137 11.96 -12.03 -8.41
C ASN A 137 13.04 -11.59 -9.40
N SER A 138 14.21 -11.14 -8.94
CA SER A 138 15.36 -10.76 -9.78
C SER A 138 15.86 -11.89 -10.70
N HIS A 139 15.42 -13.12 -10.46
CA HIS A 139 15.79 -14.34 -11.17
C HIS A 139 14.66 -14.95 -12.01
N ILE A 140 13.44 -14.39 -12.03
CA ILE A 140 12.36 -14.90 -12.88
C ILE A 140 12.22 -13.97 -14.09
N PRO A 141 12.77 -14.36 -15.26
CA PRO A 141 12.81 -13.48 -16.42
C PRO A 141 11.44 -13.29 -17.08
N SER A 142 10.49 -14.21 -16.89
CA SER A 142 9.14 -14.06 -17.42
C SER A 142 8.15 -15.09 -16.86
N PHE A 143 6.91 -14.66 -16.69
CA PHE A 143 5.75 -15.53 -16.66
C PHE A 143 5.21 -15.64 -18.09
N ASN A 144 4.85 -16.85 -18.53
CA ASN A 144 4.30 -17.04 -19.88
C ASN A 144 2.77 -16.86 -19.93
N GLY A 145 2.20 -16.31 -18.87
CA GLY A 145 0.77 -16.17 -18.70
C GLY A 145 0.44 -15.41 -17.44
N VAL A 146 -0.85 -15.09 -17.29
CA VAL A 146 -1.33 -14.21 -16.24
C VAL A 146 -1.49 -14.94 -14.91
N VAL A 147 -0.99 -14.33 -13.84
CA VAL A 147 -1.31 -14.73 -12.46
C VAL A 147 -2.61 -14.03 -12.06
N LEU A 148 -3.64 -14.81 -11.75
CA LEU A 148 -4.99 -14.36 -11.39
C LEU A 148 -5.25 -14.41 -9.88
N ALA A 149 -4.53 -15.27 -9.16
CA ALA A 149 -4.69 -15.48 -7.72
C ALA A 149 -3.34 -15.51 -7.02
N LEU A 150 -3.29 -14.90 -5.83
CA LEU A 150 -2.15 -14.92 -4.93
C LEU A 150 -2.62 -15.32 -3.54
N ALA A 151 -1.83 -16.14 -2.85
CA ALA A 151 -1.99 -16.37 -1.42
C ALA A 151 -0.63 -16.44 -0.74
N VAL A 152 -0.48 -15.74 0.39
CA VAL A 152 0.76 -15.70 1.17
C VAL A 152 0.66 -16.73 2.29
N GLN A 153 1.67 -17.57 2.41
CA GLN A 153 1.80 -18.54 3.49
C GLN A 153 2.51 -17.92 4.70
N LEU A 154 2.32 -18.50 5.89
CA LEU A 154 2.91 -18.01 7.14
C LEU A 154 4.45 -18.04 7.14
N ASP A 155 5.07 -18.92 6.35
CA ASP A 155 6.52 -19.02 6.17
C ASP A 155 7.08 -17.98 5.17
N GLY A 156 6.24 -17.07 4.68
CA GLY A 156 6.62 -16.04 3.72
C GLY A 156 6.63 -16.52 2.26
N LYS A 157 6.35 -17.80 1.99
CA LYS A 157 6.17 -18.31 0.63
C LYS A 157 4.87 -17.80 0.02
N VAL A 158 4.82 -17.82 -1.31
CA VAL A 158 3.73 -17.21 -2.08
C VAL A 158 3.19 -18.25 -3.05
N LEU A 159 1.91 -18.59 -2.93
CA LEU A 159 1.21 -19.38 -3.93
C LEU A 159 0.73 -18.46 -5.04
N ILE A 160 0.97 -18.89 -6.28
CA ILE A 160 0.51 -18.19 -7.48
C ILE A 160 -0.40 -19.10 -8.28
N GLY A 161 -1.55 -18.58 -8.65
CA GLY A 161 -2.57 -19.27 -9.45
C GLY A 161 -2.92 -18.46 -10.68
N GLY A 162 -3.12 -19.09 -11.83
CA GLY A 162 -3.50 -18.35 -13.04
C GLY A 162 -3.58 -19.19 -14.30
N ASN A 163 -3.47 -18.51 -15.44
CA ASN A 163 -3.40 -19.12 -16.75
C ASN A 163 -1.96 -19.02 -17.27
N PHE A 164 -1.10 -19.90 -16.77
CA PHE A 164 0.29 -20.03 -17.19
C PHE A 164 0.65 -21.52 -17.26
N SER A 165 1.69 -21.85 -18.00
CA SER A 165 2.21 -23.23 -18.09
C SER A 165 3.66 -23.36 -17.64
N HIS A 166 4.35 -22.23 -17.43
CA HIS A 166 5.72 -22.19 -16.96
C HIS A 166 5.93 -21.06 -15.96
N VAL A 167 6.82 -21.30 -15.00
CA VAL A 167 7.34 -20.30 -14.07
C VAL A 167 8.85 -20.47 -14.06
N ALA A 168 9.60 -19.39 -14.32
CA ALA A 168 11.07 -19.44 -14.42
C ALA A 168 11.60 -20.53 -15.39
N GLY A 169 10.90 -20.75 -16.50
CA GLY A 169 11.24 -21.79 -17.49
C GLY A 169 10.87 -23.23 -17.08
N VAL A 170 10.42 -23.45 -15.84
CA VAL A 170 10.01 -24.77 -15.34
C VAL A 170 8.50 -24.96 -15.54
N LYS A 171 8.10 -26.14 -16.02
CA LYS A 171 6.67 -26.49 -16.19
C LYS A 171 5.91 -26.41 -14.87
N ARG A 172 4.91 -25.56 -14.84
CA ARG A 172 3.94 -25.36 -13.76
C ARG A 172 2.61 -24.98 -14.41
N PHE A 173 1.66 -25.89 -14.40
CA PHE A 173 0.35 -25.65 -15.01
C PHE A 173 -0.54 -24.96 -14.00
N GLY A 174 -0.83 -23.68 -14.21
CA GLY A 174 -1.83 -22.91 -13.47
C GLY A 174 -1.60 -22.70 -11.97
N LEU A 175 -0.72 -23.46 -11.32
CA LEU A 175 -0.39 -23.39 -9.90
C LEU A 175 1.13 -23.56 -9.69
N ALA A 176 1.72 -22.66 -8.92
CA ALA A 176 3.08 -22.77 -8.43
C ALA A 176 3.20 -22.15 -7.04
N ARG A 177 4.34 -22.40 -6.38
CA ARG A 177 4.74 -21.72 -5.15
C ARG A 177 6.09 -21.06 -5.38
N LEU A 178 6.24 -19.84 -4.87
CA LEU A 178 7.49 -19.11 -4.82
C LEU A 178 8.00 -19.08 -3.38
N ASN A 179 9.32 -19.08 -3.22
CA ASN A 179 9.99 -18.78 -1.98
C ASN A 179 9.82 -17.30 -1.61
N ALA A 180 10.21 -16.93 -0.38
CA ALA A 180 10.08 -15.56 0.12
C ALA A 180 10.90 -14.52 -0.68
N ASP A 181 11.93 -14.95 -1.41
CA ASP A 181 12.74 -14.13 -2.33
C ASP A 181 12.16 -14.07 -3.76
N GLY A 182 11.04 -14.76 -4.01
CA GLY A 182 10.39 -14.84 -5.30
C GLY A 182 10.94 -15.91 -6.23
N THR A 183 11.95 -16.69 -5.83
CA THR A 183 12.41 -17.86 -6.61
C THR A 183 11.36 -18.98 -6.61
N LEU A 184 11.35 -19.84 -7.63
CA LEU A 184 10.42 -20.97 -7.68
C LEU A 184 10.73 -22.01 -6.58
N ASP A 185 9.72 -22.43 -5.82
CA ASP A 185 9.84 -23.58 -4.91
C ASP A 185 9.67 -24.87 -5.72
N ASP A 186 10.80 -25.50 -6.07
CA ASP A 186 10.80 -26.72 -6.86
C ASP A 186 10.25 -27.96 -6.14
N SER A 187 10.18 -27.91 -4.81
CA SER A 187 9.58 -28.99 -4.02
C SER A 187 8.04 -29.00 -4.11
N PHE A 188 7.44 -27.89 -4.57
CA PHE A 188 6.00 -27.75 -4.71
C PHE A 188 5.55 -27.99 -6.14
N ASN A 189 5.16 -29.23 -6.42
CA ASN A 189 4.52 -29.61 -7.68
C ASN A 189 3.40 -30.63 -7.41
N PRO A 190 2.21 -30.16 -7.01
CA PRO A 190 1.09 -31.04 -6.69
C PRO A 190 0.50 -31.75 -7.92
N LYS A 191 1.02 -31.50 -9.13
CA LYS A 191 0.59 -32.11 -10.39
C LYS A 191 -0.93 -32.11 -10.58
N LEU A 192 -1.58 -31.00 -10.20
CA LEU A 192 -3.05 -30.87 -10.24
C LEU A 192 -3.63 -30.96 -11.66
N PHE A 193 -2.82 -30.71 -12.69
CA PHE A 193 -3.26 -30.72 -14.09
C PHE A 193 -2.43 -31.73 -14.86
N SER A 194 -3.11 -32.71 -15.47
CA SER A 194 -2.52 -33.87 -16.14
C SER A 194 -2.15 -33.63 -17.61
N THR A 195 -2.72 -32.58 -18.23
CA THR A 195 -2.55 -32.27 -19.65
C THR A 195 -2.17 -30.81 -19.88
N SER A 196 -1.53 -30.57 -21.04
CA SER A 196 -1.19 -29.23 -21.53
C SER A 196 -2.39 -28.34 -21.84
N SER A 197 -3.62 -28.84 -21.70
CA SER A 197 -4.86 -28.07 -21.85
C SER A 197 -5.17 -27.13 -20.68
N GLY A 198 -4.24 -27.02 -19.71
CA GLY A 198 -4.06 -25.84 -18.88
C GLY A 198 -5.29 -25.44 -18.08
N GLY A 199 -5.47 -26.03 -16.90
CA GLY A 199 -6.43 -25.50 -15.96
C GLY A 199 -6.07 -24.07 -15.54
N SER A 200 -7.08 -23.26 -15.28
CA SER A 200 -6.94 -21.88 -14.86
C SER A 200 -7.30 -21.77 -13.39
N VAL A 201 -6.33 -21.47 -12.54
CA VAL A 201 -6.59 -21.21 -11.12
C VAL A 201 -6.98 -19.75 -10.95
N SER A 202 -8.22 -19.51 -10.56
CA SER A 202 -8.79 -18.17 -10.36
C SER A 202 -8.90 -17.78 -8.89
N ALA A 203 -8.78 -18.73 -7.96
CA ALA A 203 -8.85 -18.48 -6.52
C ALA A 203 -7.88 -19.38 -5.76
N LEU A 204 -7.23 -18.79 -4.75
CA LEU A 204 -6.35 -19.48 -3.82
C LEU A 204 -6.63 -19.00 -2.40
N VAL A 205 -6.76 -19.94 -1.46
CA VAL A 205 -6.87 -19.64 -0.04
C VAL A 205 -5.97 -20.59 0.72
N VAL A 206 -5.20 -20.05 1.67
CA VAL A 206 -4.40 -20.82 2.64
C VAL A 206 -5.16 -20.85 3.95
N GLN A 207 -5.46 -22.05 4.44
CA GLN A 207 -6.11 -22.27 5.74
C GLN A 207 -5.08 -22.22 6.88
N THR A 208 -5.57 -22.06 8.12
CA THR A 208 -4.71 -21.94 9.31
C THR A 208 -3.92 -23.21 9.62
N ASP A 209 -4.38 -24.36 9.15
CA ASP A 209 -3.68 -25.64 9.24
C ASP A 209 -2.66 -25.86 8.11
N GLY A 210 -2.52 -24.90 7.20
CA GLY A 210 -1.62 -24.96 6.05
C GLY A 210 -2.23 -25.61 4.80
N ALA A 211 -3.48 -26.08 4.85
CA ALA A 211 -4.16 -26.59 3.66
C ALA A 211 -4.38 -25.47 2.62
N ILE A 212 -4.36 -25.85 1.34
CA ILE A 212 -4.52 -24.93 0.22
C ILE A 212 -5.81 -25.27 -0.50
N LEU A 213 -6.77 -24.35 -0.49
CA LEU A 213 -7.97 -24.43 -1.32
C LEU A 213 -7.67 -23.81 -2.68
N VAL A 214 -7.93 -24.57 -3.74
CA VAL A 214 -7.70 -24.16 -5.13
C VAL A 214 -9.04 -24.12 -5.85
N GLY A 215 -9.41 -22.96 -6.38
CA GLY A 215 -10.61 -22.74 -7.16
C GLY A 215 -10.28 -22.31 -8.59
N GLY A 216 -11.02 -22.80 -9.56
CA GLY A 216 -10.84 -22.43 -10.95
C GLY A 216 -11.37 -23.45 -11.95
N TYR A 217 -11.01 -23.27 -13.21
CA TYR A 217 -11.26 -24.28 -14.24
C TYR A 217 -10.20 -25.37 -14.12
N ILE A 218 -10.54 -26.45 -13.44
CA ILE A 218 -9.64 -27.58 -13.19
C ILE A 218 -10.15 -28.76 -14.03
N GLY A 219 -9.46 -29.03 -15.13
CA GLY A 219 -9.71 -30.22 -15.94
C GLY A 219 -9.14 -31.44 -15.22
N PHE A 220 -10.01 -32.37 -14.83
CA PHE A 220 -9.65 -33.68 -14.29
C PHE A 220 -9.45 -34.70 -15.41
#